data_AF-A0A7C3IJW8-F1
#
_entry.id   AF-A0A7C3IJW8-F1
#
_cell.length_a   1.000
_cell.length_b   1.000
_cell.length_c   1.000
_cell.angle_alpha   90.00
_cell.angle_beta   90.00
_cell.angle_gamma   90.00
#
_symmetry.space_group_name_H-M   'P 1'
#
loop_
_entity.id
_entity.type
_entity.pdbx_description
1 polymer ?
#
loop_
_entity_poly.entity_id
_entity_poly.type
_entity_poly.pdbx_seq_one_letter_code
_entity_poly.pdbx_strand_id
1 'polypeptide(L)'
;MATKKTASPFLPFMEKHAKALKMNLKDLTVEALRSLFGHVYYIWRTFKPALGEEDGLKYYGNVWAALAHMSFQGAMQKFGLKEVKDLPTFGRIVEDCFIGVPALYVTRRSTKNEHVGHVLWCANPAYGPADNTYKRHDYYRQEVYLTYVYLWALIEDAKKAGLKEDILVELPSGRCRDGAACACQIVLRTRDADPARPLPEVENRFVDLEIGDQEPVIYILKKQKRTLEEQGPSSFLGFFAVDFLAWQQLNTFVKGKALDIYLKLWQTFPPLWVKNAKIDLEIGKAKTARDIAEIIRYCQKKKYIGYTITAADAKSATLVAAMDPFVEVGAMLQAPAGYNQALAKMDQDFVNNVLKEAKADKIATATFTSQIAKGAKNSEITIKVK
;
A
#
# COMPACT_ATOMS: atom_id res chain seq x y z
N MET A 1 16.45 20.17 -22.55
CA MET A 1 15.36 19.49 -23.29
C MET A 1 14.36 18.99 -22.28
N ALA A 2 13.10 19.41 -22.36
CA ALA A 2 12.05 18.82 -21.53
C ALA A 2 11.87 17.36 -22.00
N THR A 3 12.32 16.41 -21.19
CA THR A 3 11.97 15.00 -21.36
C THR A 3 10.46 14.93 -21.45
N LYS A 4 9.93 14.40 -22.56
CA LYS A 4 8.50 14.07 -22.69
C LYS A 4 8.11 13.35 -21.41
N LYS A 5 7.12 13.88 -20.67
CA LYS A 5 6.56 13.22 -19.50
C LYS A 5 6.01 11.87 -19.96
N THR A 6 6.78 10.82 -19.77
CA THR A 6 6.36 9.47 -20.09
C THR A 6 5.36 9.07 -19.03
N ALA A 7 4.09 8.93 -19.42
CA ALA A 7 3.08 8.33 -18.57
C ALA A 7 3.58 6.98 -18.04
N SER A 8 3.21 6.62 -16.82
CA SER A 8 3.59 5.34 -16.23
C SER A 8 3.15 4.19 -17.16
N PRO A 9 3.99 3.16 -17.39
CA PRO A 9 3.60 2.00 -18.19
C PRO A 9 2.39 1.25 -17.61
N PHE A 10 2.07 1.50 -16.34
CA PHE A 10 0.93 0.93 -15.64
C PHE A 10 -0.33 1.80 -15.66
N LEU A 11 -0.29 2.97 -16.32
CA LEU A 11 -1.48 3.82 -16.46
C LEU A 11 -2.64 3.10 -17.15
N PRO A 12 -2.45 2.36 -18.27
CA PRO A 12 -3.56 1.64 -18.91
C PRO A 12 -4.20 0.59 -18.00
N PHE A 13 -3.40 -0.06 -17.14
CA PHE A 13 -3.90 -1.01 -16.14
C PHE A 13 -4.81 -0.30 -15.13
N MET A 14 -4.37 0.83 -14.57
CA MET A 14 -5.19 1.60 -13.64
C MET A 14 -6.46 2.15 -14.30
N GLU A 15 -6.39 2.67 -15.53
CA GLU A 15 -7.54 3.20 -16.27
C GLU A 15 -8.60 2.13 -16.55
N LYS A 16 -8.18 0.91 -16.89
CA LYS A 16 -9.06 -0.25 -17.05
C LYS A 16 -9.87 -0.52 -15.77
N HIS A 17 -9.21 -0.52 -14.61
CA HIS A 17 -9.89 -0.71 -13.31
C HIS A 17 -10.75 0.50 -12.93
N ALA A 18 -10.29 1.73 -13.18
CA ALA A 18 -11.07 2.94 -12.93
C ALA A 18 -12.40 2.92 -13.69
N LYS A 19 -12.37 2.51 -14.97
CA LYS A 19 -13.57 2.32 -15.79
C LYS A 19 -14.51 1.25 -15.22
N ALA A 20 -13.97 0.09 -14.82
CA ALA A 20 -14.77 -0.99 -14.24
C ALA A 20 -15.45 -0.58 -12.91
N LEU A 21 -14.77 0.25 -12.12
CA LEU A 21 -15.26 0.74 -10.82
C LEU A 21 -16.12 2.01 -10.94
N LYS A 22 -16.22 2.59 -12.15
CA LYS A 22 -16.85 3.89 -12.43
C LYS A 22 -16.25 5.02 -11.58
N MET A 23 -14.92 5.08 -11.54
CA MET A 23 -14.14 6.10 -10.83
C MET A 23 -13.28 6.88 -11.81
N ASN A 24 -13.00 8.15 -11.51
CA ASN A 24 -11.96 8.89 -12.22
C ASN A 24 -10.57 8.58 -11.60
N LEU A 25 -9.51 9.03 -12.27
CA LEU A 25 -8.13 8.77 -11.85
C LEU A 25 -7.81 9.35 -10.47
N LYS A 26 -8.34 10.55 -10.16
CA LYS A 26 -8.13 11.21 -8.87
C LYS A 26 -8.73 10.38 -7.73
N ASP A 27 -10.00 10.02 -7.84
CA ASP A 27 -10.70 9.29 -6.79
C ASP A 27 -10.09 7.91 -6.57
N LEU A 28 -9.71 7.21 -7.66
CA LEU A 28 -9.03 5.93 -7.54
C LEU A 28 -7.64 6.07 -6.92
N THR A 29 -6.88 7.12 -7.24
CA THR A 29 -5.58 7.39 -6.61
C THR A 29 -5.73 7.61 -5.11
N VAL A 30 -6.70 8.43 -4.71
CA VAL A 30 -6.95 8.77 -3.30
C VAL A 30 -7.43 7.55 -2.52
N GLU A 31 -8.39 6.78 -3.05
CA GLU A 31 -8.81 5.53 -2.41
C GLU A 31 -7.65 4.53 -2.31
N ALA A 32 -6.85 4.38 -3.37
CA ALA A 32 -5.70 3.48 -3.39
C ALA A 32 -4.66 3.83 -2.33
N LEU A 33 -4.35 5.13 -2.14
CA LEU A 33 -3.45 5.58 -1.08
C LEU A 33 -4.01 5.22 0.30
N ARG A 34 -5.31 5.43 0.55
CA ARG A 34 -5.96 5.03 1.81
C ARG A 34 -5.88 3.52 2.03
N SER A 35 -6.14 2.72 0.99
CA SER A 35 -6.01 1.27 1.08
C SER A 35 -4.58 0.82 1.33
N LEU A 36 -3.60 1.38 0.61
CA LEU A 36 -2.18 1.08 0.78
C LEU A 36 -1.73 1.34 2.22
N PHE A 37 -1.90 2.57 2.71
CA PHE A 37 -1.42 2.94 4.05
C PHE A 37 -2.27 2.33 5.18
N GLY A 38 -3.56 2.11 4.94
CA GLY A 38 -4.42 1.28 5.80
C GLY A 38 -3.89 -0.15 5.92
N HIS A 39 -3.54 -0.78 4.80
CA HIS A 39 -3.09 -2.16 4.75
C HIS A 39 -1.70 -2.33 5.39
N VAL A 40 -0.78 -1.40 5.14
CA VAL A 40 0.53 -1.31 5.81
C VAL A 40 0.36 -1.29 7.33
N TYR A 41 -0.57 -0.49 7.87
CA TYR A 41 -0.90 -0.50 9.29
C TYR A 41 -1.49 -1.84 9.78
N TYR A 42 -2.44 -2.40 9.03
CA TYR A 42 -3.11 -3.64 9.43
C TYR A 42 -2.19 -4.85 9.39
N ILE A 43 -1.16 -4.86 8.53
CA ILE A 43 -0.11 -5.88 8.54
C ILE A 43 0.57 -5.90 9.91
N TRP A 44 1.05 -4.76 10.41
CA TRP A 44 1.66 -4.70 11.76
C TRP A 44 0.69 -5.17 12.85
N ARG A 45 -0.54 -4.65 12.81
CA ARG A 45 -1.61 -5.01 13.77
C ARG A 45 -2.01 -6.48 13.74
N THR A 46 -1.65 -7.20 12.68
CA THR A 46 -1.92 -8.63 12.52
C THR A 46 -0.70 -9.47 12.84
N PHE A 47 0.49 -9.07 12.37
CA PHE A 47 1.74 -9.80 12.56
C PHE A 47 2.16 -9.79 14.03
N LYS A 48 2.19 -8.62 14.68
CA LYS A 48 2.62 -8.48 16.08
C LYS A 48 1.88 -9.45 17.02
N PRO A 49 0.53 -9.48 17.09
CA PRO A 49 -0.15 -10.40 18.00
C PRO A 49 -0.06 -11.88 17.58
N ALA A 50 0.19 -12.18 16.30
CA ALA A 50 0.25 -13.56 15.81
C ALA A 50 1.64 -14.19 15.95
N LEU A 51 2.69 -13.38 15.86
CA LEU A 51 4.09 -13.80 15.77
C LEU A 51 4.94 -13.33 16.96
N GLY A 52 4.43 -12.41 17.77
CA GLY A 52 5.25 -11.68 18.75
C GLY A 52 5.92 -10.46 18.13
N GLU A 53 6.56 -9.66 18.97
CA GLU A 53 7.17 -8.38 18.55
C GLU A 53 8.39 -8.58 17.65
N GLU A 54 9.32 -9.47 18.04
CA GLU A 54 10.56 -9.71 17.29
C GLU A 54 10.30 -10.26 15.89
N ASP A 55 9.65 -11.42 15.78
CA ASP A 55 9.33 -12.05 14.50
C ASP A 55 8.33 -11.21 13.69
N GLY A 56 7.35 -10.60 14.36
CA GLY A 56 6.40 -9.69 13.72
C GLY A 56 7.11 -8.51 13.05
N LEU A 57 8.07 -7.88 13.75
CA LEU A 57 8.84 -6.75 13.23
C LEU A 57 9.82 -7.19 12.14
N LYS A 58 10.47 -8.35 12.30
CA LYS A 58 11.37 -8.93 11.30
C LYS A 58 10.66 -9.19 9.97
N TYR A 59 9.57 -9.96 9.99
CA TYR A 59 8.87 -10.31 8.74
C TYR A 59 8.15 -9.12 8.13
N TYR A 60 7.68 -8.18 8.96
CA TYR A 60 7.14 -6.93 8.43
C TYR A 60 8.23 -6.02 7.84
N GLY A 61 9.41 -5.95 8.47
CA GLY A 61 10.60 -5.30 7.91
C GLY A 61 11.01 -5.87 6.56
N ASN A 62 10.93 -7.19 6.37
CA ASN A 62 11.18 -7.81 5.07
C ASN A 62 10.18 -7.38 3.98
N VAL A 63 8.93 -7.05 4.33
CA VAL A 63 7.98 -6.44 3.38
C VAL A 63 8.52 -5.08 2.91
N TRP A 64 8.99 -4.24 3.83
CA TRP A 64 9.58 -2.93 3.51
C TRP A 64 10.88 -3.06 2.71
N ALA A 65 11.75 -4.02 3.03
CA ALA A 65 12.95 -4.30 2.25
C ALA A 65 12.61 -4.71 0.80
N ALA A 66 11.61 -5.57 0.60
CA ALA A 66 11.15 -5.93 -0.73
C ALA A 66 10.60 -4.74 -1.52
N LEU A 67 9.85 -3.84 -0.88
CA LEU A 67 9.42 -2.59 -1.50
C LEU A 67 10.61 -1.67 -1.87
N ALA A 68 11.65 -1.63 -1.04
CA ALA A 68 12.88 -0.89 -1.32
C ALA A 68 13.56 -1.43 -2.58
N HIS A 69 13.71 -2.75 -2.70
CA HIS A 69 14.29 -3.40 -3.89
C HIS A 69 13.51 -3.04 -5.17
N MET A 70 12.18 -3.12 -5.13
CA MET A 70 11.32 -2.73 -6.26
C MET A 70 11.46 -1.24 -6.62
N SER A 71 11.53 -0.38 -5.61
CA SER A 71 11.66 1.07 -5.79
C SER A 71 13.03 1.43 -6.37
N PHE A 72 14.10 0.79 -5.89
CA PHE A 72 15.45 0.96 -6.41
C PHE A 72 15.53 0.57 -7.89
N GLN A 73 15.02 -0.61 -8.25
CA GLN A 73 14.97 -1.06 -9.64
C GLN A 73 14.19 -0.09 -10.53
N GLY A 74 13.03 0.39 -10.05
CA GLY A 74 12.24 1.41 -10.74
C GLY A 74 13.01 2.71 -10.97
N ALA A 75 13.72 3.21 -9.95
CA ALA A 75 14.53 4.42 -10.04
C ALA A 75 15.72 4.25 -10.99
N MET A 76 16.44 3.12 -10.92
CA MET A 76 17.53 2.79 -11.85
C MET A 76 17.04 2.79 -13.29
N GLN A 77 15.91 2.14 -13.58
CA GLN A 77 15.30 2.11 -14.90
C GLN A 77 14.86 3.51 -15.36
N LYS A 78 14.15 4.25 -14.49
CA LYS A 78 13.65 5.60 -14.77
C LYS A 78 14.79 6.56 -15.11
N PHE A 79 15.93 6.43 -14.44
CA PHE A 79 17.10 7.28 -14.65
C PHE A 79 18.06 6.74 -15.71
N GLY A 80 17.80 5.56 -16.28
CA GLY A 80 18.68 4.93 -17.26
C GLY A 80 20.07 4.59 -16.70
N LEU A 81 20.15 4.31 -15.40
CA LEU A 81 21.40 4.03 -14.72
C LEU A 81 21.80 2.56 -14.90
N LYS A 82 23.07 2.34 -15.21
CA LYS A 82 23.68 1.00 -15.23
C LYS A 82 24.45 0.68 -13.94
N GLU A 83 24.86 1.73 -13.23
CA GLU A 83 25.62 1.64 -11.99
C GLU A 83 25.24 2.78 -11.04
N VAL A 84 25.50 2.58 -9.74
CA VAL A 84 25.45 3.63 -8.72
C VAL A 84 26.87 4.00 -8.35
N LYS A 85 27.44 4.99 -9.03
CA LYS A 85 28.87 5.31 -8.97
C LYS A 85 29.32 6.10 -7.73
N ASP A 86 28.40 6.79 -7.06
CA ASP A 86 28.70 7.70 -5.95
C ASP A 86 27.47 7.96 -5.07
N LEU A 87 27.71 8.56 -3.90
CA LEU A 87 26.65 8.92 -2.96
C LEU A 87 25.63 9.93 -3.53
N PRO A 88 26.00 10.97 -4.31
CA PRO A 88 25.01 11.83 -4.97
C PRO A 88 24.04 11.06 -5.89
N THR A 89 24.55 10.11 -6.68
CA THR A 89 23.72 9.24 -7.52
C THR A 89 22.78 8.41 -6.67
N PHE A 90 23.28 7.83 -5.58
CA PHE A 90 22.44 7.10 -4.63
C PHE A 90 21.39 7.98 -3.95
N GLY A 91 21.76 9.19 -3.52
CA GLY A 91 20.84 10.16 -2.90
C GLY A 91 19.68 10.54 -3.81
N ARG A 92 19.92 10.67 -5.12
CA ARG A 92 18.86 10.88 -6.13
C ARG A 92 17.91 9.67 -6.25
N ILE A 93 18.43 8.45 -6.14
CA ILE A 93 17.60 7.23 -6.11
C ILE A 93 16.73 7.22 -4.86
N VAL A 94 17.31 7.54 -3.70
CA VAL A 94 16.56 7.63 -2.43
C VAL A 94 15.44 8.67 -2.54
N GLU A 95 15.74 9.87 -3.05
CA GLU A 95 14.72 10.90 -3.31
C GLU A 95 13.58 10.37 -4.20
N ASP A 96 13.90 9.68 -5.30
CA ASP A 96 12.89 9.13 -6.21
C ASP A 96 12.00 8.08 -5.54
N CYS A 97 12.59 7.21 -4.72
CA CYS A 97 11.86 6.18 -3.97
C CYS A 97 10.82 6.80 -3.01
N PHE A 98 11.21 7.85 -2.27
CA PHE A 98 10.28 8.57 -1.38
C PHE A 98 9.22 9.36 -2.15
N ILE A 99 9.59 9.99 -3.25
CA ILE A 99 8.64 10.68 -4.13
C ILE A 99 7.66 9.68 -4.77
N GLY A 100 8.03 8.42 -4.98
CA GLY A 100 7.14 7.35 -5.44
C GLY A 100 6.00 7.01 -4.47
N VAL A 101 6.19 7.25 -3.15
CA VAL A 101 5.19 7.07 -2.09
C VAL A 101 4.64 8.42 -1.61
N PRO A 102 3.94 9.12 -2.51
CA PRO A 102 4.06 10.56 -2.82
C PRO A 102 4.58 11.47 -1.68
N ALA A 103 5.78 11.24 -1.15
CA ALA A 103 6.33 12.05 -0.06
C ALA A 103 6.98 13.33 -0.59
N LEU A 104 6.79 14.47 0.07
CA LEU A 104 7.47 15.72 -0.30
C LEU A 104 8.90 15.69 0.21
N TYR A 105 9.79 15.13 -0.60
CA TYR A 105 11.22 15.07 -0.35
C TYR A 105 11.92 16.32 -0.89
N VAL A 106 12.81 16.91 -0.09
CA VAL A 106 13.68 18.01 -0.51
C VAL A 106 15.12 17.70 -0.13
N THR A 107 15.98 17.56 -1.14
CA THR A 107 17.42 17.47 -0.94
C THR A 107 17.97 18.82 -0.49
N ARG A 108 18.48 18.90 0.75
CA ARG A 108 19.07 20.12 1.34
C ARG A 108 20.57 20.18 1.15
N ARG A 109 21.23 19.02 1.04
CA ARG A 109 22.66 18.89 0.79
C ARG A 109 22.91 17.59 0.05
N SER A 110 23.68 17.63 -1.03
CA SER A 110 24.15 16.44 -1.72
C SER A 110 25.56 16.70 -2.20
N THR A 111 26.52 16.01 -1.59
CA THR A 111 27.96 16.13 -1.82
C THR A 111 28.54 14.72 -1.95
N LYS A 112 29.82 14.62 -2.31
CA LYS A 112 30.52 13.33 -2.39
C LYS A 112 30.37 12.49 -1.12
N ASN A 113 30.42 13.12 0.06
CA ASN A 113 30.49 12.41 1.34
C ASN A 113 29.19 12.48 2.16
N GLU A 114 28.22 13.29 1.75
CA GLU A 114 27.00 13.51 2.53
C GLU A 114 25.80 13.83 1.65
N HIS A 115 24.69 13.13 1.89
CA HIS A 115 23.36 13.43 1.37
C HIS A 115 22.40 13.67 2.54
N VAL A 116 21.76 14.83 2.57
CA VAL A 116 20.74 15.20 3.56
C VAL A 116 19.46 15.56 2.84
N GLY A 117 18.43 14.74 3.03
CA GLY A 117 17.09 14.97 2.53
C GLY A 117 16.08 15.18 3.64
N HIS A 118 15.16 16.11 3.42
CA HIS A 118 14.07 16.39 4.33
C HIS A 118 12.76 15.88 3.72
N VAL A 119 12.07 14.97 4.42
CA VAL A 119 10.71 14.56 4.10
C VAL A 119 9.76 15.50 4.83
N LEU A 120 9.30 16.54 4.12
CA LEU A 120 8.45 17.59 4.66
C LEU A 120 6.99 17.14 4.83
N TRP A 121 6.58 16.13 4.08
CA TRP A 121 5.25 15.54 4.14
C TRP A 121 5.32 14.07 3.71
N CYS A 122 4.54 13.22 4.38
CA CYS A 122 4.44 11.79 4.08
C CYS A 122 2.97 11.39 3.93
N ALA A 123 2.70 10.51 2.98
CA ALA A 123 1.34 10.04 2.70
C ALA A 123 0.79 9.14 3.82
N ASN A 124 1.65 8.48 4.60
CA ASN A 124 1.18 7.55 5.62
C ASN A 124 0.39 8.22 6.76
N PRO A 125 0.84 9.33 7.39
CA PRO A 125 0.00 10.03 8.37
C PRO A 125 -1.29 10.63 7.80
N ALA A 126 -1.30 11.00 6.51
CA ALA A 126 -2.43 11.66 5.87
C ALA A 126 -3.52 10.68 5.37
N TYR A 127 -3.12 9.48 4.94
CA TYR A 127 -4.02 8.48 4.35
C TYR A 127 -4.13 7.19 5.16
N GLY A 128 -3.26 6.99 6.15
CA GLY A 128 -3.35 5.88 7.09
C GLY A 128 -4.66 5.92 7.88
N PRO A 129 -4.98 4.84 8.60
CA PRO A 129 -6.25 4.71 9.28
C PRO A 129 -6.42 5.78 10.36
N ALA A 130 -7.64 6.32 10.49
CA ALA A 130 -8.01 7.35 11.47
C ALA A 130 -8.03 6.85 12.94
N ASP A 131 -7.38 5.73 13.24
CA ASP A 131 -7.25 5.17 14.58
C ASP A 131 -6.38 6.11 15.42
N ASN A 132 -7.00 6.97 16.23
CA ASN A 132 -6.29 7.93 17.08
C ASN A 132 -5.93 7.36 18.46
N THR A 133 -5.88 6.03 18.62
CA THR A 133 -5.55 5.39 19.90
C THR A 133 -4.04 5.15 20.08
N TYR A 134 -3.63 4.73 21.29
CA TYR A 134 -2.25 4.32 21.61
C TYR A 134 -1.62 3.35 20.60
N LYS A 135 -2.44 2.54 19.91
CA LYS A 135 -2.01 1.56 18.91
C LYS A 135 -1.40 2.21 17.66
N ARG A 136 -1.76 3.46 17.34
CA ARG A 136 -1.14 4.24 16.27
C ARG A 136 0.27 4.72 16.66
N HIS A 137 0.49 5.09 17.92
CA HIS A 137 1.83 5.43 18.42
C HIS A 137 2.78 4.21 18.44
N ASP A 138 2.27 3.02 18.80
CA ASP A 138 3.05 1.77 18.72
C ASP A 138 3.55 1.52 17.29
N TYR A 139 2.65 1.62 16.31
CA TYR A 139 3.00 1.48 14.90
C TYR A 139 4.02 2.54 14.43
N TYR A 140 3.81 3.82 14.77
CA TYR A 140 4.71 4.88 14.33
C TYR A 140 6.12 4.82 14.91
N ARG A 141 6.29 4.24 16.10
CA ARG A 141 7.63 3.93 16.62
C ARG A 141 8.35 2.92 15.73
N GLN A 142 7.62 1.92 15.23
CA GLN A 142 8.19 0.94 14.31
C GLN A 142 8.52 1.56 12.95
N GLU A 143 7.81 2.59 12.49
CA GLU A 143 8.13 3.22 11.20
C GLU A 143 9.55 3.78 11.12
N VAL A 144 10.14 4.23 12.22
CA VAL A 144 11.55 4.66 12.22
C VAL A 144 12.46 3.47 11.93
N TYR A 145 12.24 2.35 12.62
CA TYR A 145 12.96 1.11 12.36
C TYR A 145 12.74 0.62 10.92
N LEU A 146 11.51 0.66 10.42
CA LEU A 146 11.18 0.24 9.06
C LEU A 146 11.81 1.17 8.02
N THR A 147 11.96 2.47 8.32
CA THR A 147 12.70 3.41 7.48
C THR A 147 14.19 3.05 7.43
N TYR A 148 14.79 2.65 8.56
CA TYR A 148 16.15 2.09 8.55
C TYR A 148 16.24 0.84 7.68
N VAL A 149 15.35 -0.14 7.85
CA VAL A 149 15.33 -1.36 7.03
C VAL A 149 15.21 -1.03 5.54
N TYR A 150 14.32 -0.11 5.19
CA TYR A 150 14.14 0.35 3.82
C TYR A 150 15.41 0.98 3.23
N LEU A 151 16.04 1.91 3.96
CA LEU A 151 17.28 2.56 3.52
C LEU A 151 18.45 1.58 3.42
N TRP A 152 18.58 0.63 4.35
CA TRP A 152 19.61 -0.40 4.29
C TRP A 152 19.43 -1.32 3.08
N ALA A 153 18.20 -1.73 2.76
CA ALA A 153 17.92 -2.49 1.55
C ALA A 153 18.28 -1.72 0.26
N LEU A 154 18.01 -0.40 0.23
CA LEU A 154 18.47 0.46 -0.89
C LEU A 154 20.00 0.52 -0.98
N ILE A 155 20.70 0.62 0.15
CA ILE A 155 22.19 0.62 0.20
C ILE A 155 22.74 -0.70 -0.32
N GLU A 156 22.16 -1.83 0.10
CA GLU A 156 22.59 -3.15 -0.36
C GLU A 156 22.47 -3.30 -1.88
N ASP A 157 21.36 -2.84 -2.47
CA ASP A 157 21.20 -2.86 -3.92
C ASP A 157 22.10 -1.86 -4.64
N ALA A 158 22.31 -0.68 -4.06
CA ALA A 158 23.29 0.28 -4.58
C ALA A 158 24.70 -0.33 -4.62
N LYS A 159 25.11 -1.06 -3.58
CA LYS A 159 26.40 -1.79 -3.54
C LYS A 159 26.48 -2.87 -4.62
N LYS A 160 25.42 -3.66 -4.80
CA LYS A 160 25.35 -4.64 -5.91
C LYS A 160 25.43 -3.97 -7.28
N ALA A 161 24.89 -2.75 -7.39
CA ALA A 161 24.94 -1.92 -8.59
C ALA A 161 26.21 -1.06 -8.71
N GLY A 162 27.23 -1.26 -7.87
CA GLY A 162 28.55 -0.66 -8.05
C GLY A 162 28.98 0.40 -7.03
N LEU A 163 28.11 0.81 -6.10
CA LEU A 163 28.48 1.77 -5.05
C LEU A 163 29.60 1.19 -4.19
N LYS A 164 30.72 1.90 -4.07
CA LYS A 164 31.92 1.42 -3.37
C LYS A 164 31.97 1.87 -1.92
N GLU A 165 31.34 2.99 -1.64
CA GLU A 165 31.35 3.61 -0.33
C GLU A 165 30.51 2.81 0.67
N ASP A 166 31.02 2.71 1.89
CA ASP A 166 30.19 2.34 3.03
C ASP A 166 29.37 3.55 3.45
N ILE A 167 28.06 3.36 3.50
CA ILE A 167 27.10 4.40 3.85
C ILE A 167 26.59 4.17 5.27
N LEU A 168 26.69 5.21 6.10
CA LEU A 168 26.03 5.30 7.40
C LEU A 168 24.70 6.02 7.24
N VAL A 169 23.68 5.55 7.97
CA VAL A 169 22.33 6.13 7.97
C VAL A 169 22.05 6.77 9.32
N GLU A 170 21.63 8.04 9.32
CA GLU A 170 21.15 8.73 10.52
C GLU A 170 19.76 9.33 10.27
N LEU A 171 18.84 9.13 11.22
CA LEU A 171 17.49 9.68 11.21
C LEU A 171 17.27 10.57 12.45
N PRO A 172 17.92 11.74 12.53
CA PRO A 172 17.98 12.54 13.76
C PRO A 172 16.64 13.17 14.14
N SER A 173 15.76 13.40 13.17
CA SER A 173 14.38 13.85 13.39
C SER A 173 13.41 13.00 12.57
N GLY A 174 12.27 12.68 13.15
CA GLY A 174 11.22 11.90 12.51
C GLY A 174 9.85 12.34 12.97
N ARG A 175 9.01 12.85 12.07
CA ARG A 175 7.66 13.32 12.40
C ARG A 175 6.82 12.26 13.10
N CYS A 176 6.88 11.00 12.64
CA CYS A 176 6.17 9.88 13.25
C CYS A 176 6.70 9.52 14.66
N ARG A 177 7.96 9.81 14.96
CA ARG A 177 8.62 9.55 16.27
C ARG A 177 8.42 10.69 17.25
N ASP A 178 8.69 11.92 16.79
CA ASP A 178 8.89 13.09 17.63
C ASP A 178 7.61 13.93 17.76
N GLY A 179 6.64 13.78 16.84
CA GLY A 179 5.35 14.48 16.84
C GLY A 179 5.43 15.99 16.54
N ALA A 180 6.44 16.68 17.09
CA ALA A 180 6.71 18.10 16.94
C ALA A 180 7.65 18.42 15.76
N ALA A 181 8.33 17.41 15.18
CA ALA A 181 9.21 17.63 14.06
C ALA A 181 8.41 18.00 12.79
N CYS A 182 8.79 19.11 12.15
CA CYS A 182 8.17 19.59 10.91
C CYS A 182 8.59 18.79 9.66
N ALA A 183 9.63 17.96 9.77
CA ALA A 183 10.08 17.05 8.73
C ALA A 183 10.77 15.83 9.34
N CYS A 184 10.87 14.74 8.58
CA CYS A 184 11.87 13.71 8.86
C CYS A 184 13.17 14.07 8.15
N GLN A 185 14.32 13.92 8.81
CA GLN A 185 15.63 14.06 8.19
C GLN A 185 16.22 12.68 7.86
N ILE A 186 16.65 12.50 6.62
CA ILE A 186 17.39 11.34 6.15
C ILE A 186 18.80 11.80 5.84
N VAL A 187 19.76 11.32 6.62
CA VAL A 187 21.18 11.63 6.46
C VAL A 187 21.90 10.36 6.06
N LEU A 188 22.61 10.43 4.93
CA LEU A 188 23.46 9.36 4.41
C LEU A 188 24.89 9.90 4.33
N ARG A 189 25.84 9.21 4.95
CA ARG A 189 27.23 9.66 5.05
C ARG A 189 28.20 8.57 4.65
N THR A 190 29.26 8.94 3.94
CA THR A 190 30.44 8.08 3.78
C THR A 190 31.31 8.15 5.04
N ARG A 191 32.31 7.28 5.15
CA ARG A 191 33.29 7.33 6.25
C ARG A 191 34.11 8.62 6.30
N ASP A 192 34.25 9.31 5.16
CA ASP A 192 35.00 10.56 5.03
C ASP A 192 34.12 11.81 5.28
N ALA A 193 32.88 11.63 5.72
CA ALA A 193 32.02 12.74 6.12
C ALA A 193 32.52 13.35 7.44
N ASP A 194 32.43 14.67 7.56
CA ASP A 194 32.65 15.35 8.84
C ASP A 194 31.42 15.17 9.74
N PRO A 195 31.49 14.36 10.83
CA PRO A 195 30.35 14.11 11.69
C PRO A 195 29.96 15.34 12.52
N ALA A 196 30.88 16.29 12.73
CA ALA A 196 30.65 17.51 13.49
C ALA A 196 29.99 18.61 12.63
N ARG A 197 29.93 18.42 11.32
CA ARG A 197 29.32 19.39 10.41
C ARG A 197 27.83 19.58 10.77
N PRO A 198 27.39 20.84 10.99
CA PRO A 198 25.99 21.10 11.27
C PRO A 198 25.07 20.60 10.16
N LEU A 199 23.98 19.94 10.57
CA LEU A 199 22.91 19.54 9.67
C LEU A 199 22.15 20.78 9.19
N PRO A 200 21.67 20.79 7.93
CA PRO A 200 20.70 21.79 7.49
C PRO A 200 19.51 21.87 8.45
N GLU A 201 19.10 23.09 8.81
CA GLU A 201 17.99 23.32 9.71
C GLU A 201 16.67 22.81 9.11
N VAL A 202 15.84 22.18 9.94
CA VAL A 202 14.46 21.85 9.59
C VAL A 202 13.60 23.08 9.81
N GLU A 203 13.14 23.70 8.72
CA GLU A 203 12.17 24.80 8.77
C GLU A 203 10.98 24.44 9.68
N ASN A 204 10.63 25.32 10.61
CA ASN A 204 9.43 25.18 11.45
C ASN A 204 8.15 25.44 10.64
N ARG A 205 7.84 24.51 9.73
CA ARG A 205 6.81 24.65 8.71
C ARG A 205 6.07 23.34 8.51
N PHE A 206 4.79 23.32 8.85
CA PHE A 206 3.91 22.16 8.66
C PHE A 206 3.19 22.24 7.33
N VAL A 207 3.55 21.37 6.39
CA VAL A 207 2.94 21.32 5.05
C VAL A 207 1.43 21.07 5.12
N ASP A 208 0.93 20.35 6.13
CA ASP A 208 -0.51 20.11 6.30
C ASP A 208 -1.31 21.39 6.56
N LEU A 209 -0.70 22.40 7.19
CA LEU A 209 -1.33 23.72 7.36
C LEU A 209 -1.39 24.48 6.02
N GLU A 210 -0.42 24.25 5.14
CA GLU A 210 -0.40 24.87 3.80
C GLU A 210 -1.36 24.20 2.82
N ILE A 211 -1.65 22.91 3.02
CA ILE A 211 -2.61 22.15 2.20
C ILE A 211 -4.02 22.70 2.39
N GLY A 212 -4.41 23.02 3.64
CA GLY A 212 -5.75 23.48 3.97
C GLY A 212 -6.82 22.45 3.56
N ASP A 213 -7.87 22.91 2.88
CA ASP A 213 -8.99 22.05 2.43
C ASP A 213 -8.71 21.29 1.11
N GLN A 214 -7.51 21.42 0.55
CA GLN A 214 -7.14 20.70 -0.67
C GLN A 214 -6.89 19.22 -0.39
N GLU A 215 -7.22 18.35 -1.34
CA GLU A 215 -6.84 16.93 -1.27
C GLU A 215 -5.29 16.82 -1.23
N PRO A 216 -4.68 16.27 -0.16
CA PRO A 216 -3.24 16.35 0.07
C PRO A 216 -2.38 15.91 -1.11
N VAL A 217 -2.68 14.77 -1.75
CA VAL A 217 -1.89 14.28 -2.89
C VAL A 217 -1.87 15.27 -4.06
N ILE A 218 -2.94 16.03 -4.29
CA ILE A 218 -2.99 17.03 -5.38
C ILE A 218 -2.03 18.17 -5.11
N TYR A 219 -2.01 18.67 -3.87
CA TYR A 219 -1.09 19.71 -3.44
C TYR A 219 0.37 19.24 -3.58
N ILE A 220 0.65 18.02 -3.11
CA ILE A 220 2.00 17.46 -3.10
C ILE A 220 2.51 17.21 -4.51
N LEU A 221 1.70 16.63 -5.39
CA LEU A 221 2.06 16.43 -6.80
C LEU A 221 2.33 17.76 -7.51
N LYS A 222 1.54 18.80 -7.23
CA LYS A 222 1.80 20.15 -7.75
C LYS A 222 3.18 20.68 -7.31
N LYS A 223 3.55 20.52 -6.03
CA LYS A 223 4.88 20.90 -5.52
C LYS A 223 6.01 20.11 -6.15
N GLN A 224 5.79 18.82 -6.40
CA GLN A 224 6.74 17.92 -7.08
C GLN A 224 6.76 18.10 -8.61
N LYS A 225 5.87 18.93 -9.18
CA LYS A 225 5.66 19.09 -10.63
C LYS A 225 5.26 17.78 -11.34
N ARG A 226 4.58 16.89 -10.61
CA ARG A 226 4.09 15.59 -11.08
C ARG A 226 2.59 15.61 -11.34
N THR A 227 2.11 14.63 -12.09
CA THR A 227 0.67 14.46 -12.39
C THR A 227 0.10 13.19 -11.77
N LEU A 228 -1.23 13.05 -11.80
CA LEU A 228 -1.90 11.84 -11.34
C LEU A 228 -1.59 10.63 -12.24
N GLU A 229 -1.36 10.85 -13.53
CA GLU A 229 -0.95 9.82 -14.49
C GLU A 229 0.44 9.25 -14.16
N GLU A 230 1.29 10.06 -13.53
CA GLU A 230 2.63 9.66 -13.09
C GLU A 230 2.62 9.01 -11.69
N GLN A 231 1.62 9.27 -10.83
CA GLN A 231 1.59 8.80 -9.43
C GLN A 231 0.52 7.74 -9.15
N GLY A 232 -0.67 7.90 -9.72
CA GLY A 232 -1.83 7.04 -9.53
C GLY A 232 -1.49 5.56 -9.71
N PRO A 233 -0.83 5.16 -10.82
CA PRO A 233 -0.55 3.76 -11.08
C PRO A 233 0.33 3.10 -10.00
N SER A 234 1.36 3.80 -9.51
CA SER A 234 2.20 3.30 -8.41
C SER A 234 1.42 3.17 -7.10
N SER A 235 0.51 4.11 -6.83
CA SER A 235 -0.35 4.08 -5.63
C SER A 235 -1.33 2.90 -5.68
N PHE A 236 -1.93 2.67 -6.85
CA PHE A 236 -2.86 1.58 -7.09
C PHE A 236 -2.18 0.21 -7.01
N LEU A 237 -1.07 0.02 -7.73
CA LEU A 237 -0.28 -1.21 -7.70
C LEU A 237 0.30 -1.49 -6.31
N GLY A 238 0.74 -0.43 -5.61
CA GLY A 238 1.37 -0.55 -4.30
C GLY A 238 0.49 -1.30 -3.30
N PHE A 239 -0.84 -1.08 -3.31
CA PHE A 239 -1.76 -1.79 -2.43
C PHE A 239 -1.69 -3.31 -2.61
N PHE A 240 -1.77 -3.79 -3.85
CA PHE A 240 -1.72 -5.23 -4.17
C PHE A 240 -0.31 -5.81 -3.97
N ALA A 241 0.74 -5.03 -4.29
CA ALA A 241 2.11 -5.46 -4.06
C ALA A 241 2.40 -5.67 -2.57
N VAL A 242 1.95 -4.75 -1.70
CA VAL A 242 2.14 -4.90 -0.25
C VAL A 242 1.38 -6.11 0.30
N ASP A 243 0.16 -6.37 -0.16
CA ASP A 243 -0.60 -7.57 0.22
C ASP A 243 0.13 -8.87 -0.18
N PHE A 244 0.57 -8.94 -1.44
CA PHE A 244 1.36 -10.08 -1.93
C PHE A 244 2.64 -10.29 -1.12
N LEU A 245 3.39 -9.23 -0.87
CA LEU A 245 4.64 -9.30 -0.11
C LEU A 245 4.39 -9.74 1.34
N ALA A 246 3.33 -9.27 1.98
CA ALA A 246 2.94 -9.72 3.31
C ALA A 246 2.63 -11.23 3.33
N TRP A 247 1.83 -11.70 2.35
CA TRP A 247 1.58 -13.13 2.18
C TRP A 247 2.89 -13.91 1.95
N GLN A 248 3.78 -13.42 1.09
CA GLN A 248 5.03 -14.08 0.74
C GLN A 248 5.94 -14.26 1.97
N GLN A 249 6.04 -13.25 2.83
CA GLN A 249 6.83 -13.34 4.06
C GLN A 249 6.26 -14.41 5.01
N LEU A 250 4.94 -14.41 5.21
CA LEU A 250 4.28 -15.44 6.02
C LEU A 250 4.49 -16.84 5.43
N ASN A 251 4.25 -17.00 4.13
CA ASN A 251 4.33 -18.29 3.46
C ASN A 251 5.75 -18.88 3.47
N THR A 252 6.77 -18.04 3.27
CA THR A 252 8.17 -18.48 3.24
C THR A 252 8.68 -18.83 4.64
N PHE A 253 8.42 -17.98 5.63
CA PHE A 253 9.12 -18.05 6.92
C PHE A 253 8.25 -18.57 8.08
N VAL A 254 6.95 -18.31 8.08
CA VAL A 254 6.02 -18.73 9.14
C VAL A 254 5.35 -20.08 8.82
N LYS A 255 5.08 -20.34 7.53
CA LYS A 255 4.55 -21.60 7.00
C LYS A 255 3.22 -22.04 7.64
N GLY A 256 3.24 -22.85 8.70
CA GLY A 256 2.07 -23.56 9.23
C GLY A 256 0.91 -22.66 9.68
N LYS A 257 1.20 -21.40 10.05
CA LYS A 257 0.18 -20.39 10.42
C LYS A 257 -0.04 -19.33 9.34
N ALA A 258 0.66 -19.41 8.20
CA ALA A 258 0.73 -18.33 7.23
C ALA A 258 -0.64 -17.95 6.67
N LEU A 259 -1.42 -18.95 6.25
CA LEU A 259 -2.75 -18.73 5.72
C LEU A 259 -3.69 -18.12 6.76
N ASP A 260 -3.71 -18.64 7.98
CA ASP A 260 -4.62 -18.13 9.03
C ASP A 260 -4.31 -16.66 9.38
N ILE A 261 -3.03 -16.31 9.47
CA ILE A 261 -2.60 -14.93 9.72
C ILE A 261 -2.99 -14.02 8.54
N TYR A 262 -2.78 -14.49 7.31
CA TYR A 262 -3.18 -13.77 6.11
C TYR A 262 -4.70 -13.56 6.02
N LEU A 263 -5.50 -14.56 6.33
CA LEU A 263 -6.97 -14.42 6.40
C LEU A 263 -7.38 -13.44 7.50
N LYS A 264 -6.72 -13.51 8.68
CA LYS A 264 -6.98 -12.60 9.80
C LYS A 264 -6.68 -11.13 9.46
N LEU A 265 -5.66 -10.87 8.64
CA LEU A 265 -5.40 -9.52 8.11
C LEU A 265 -6.63 -8.99 7.35
N TRP A 266 -7.20 -9.82 6.47
CA TRP A 266 -8.37 -9.46 5.67
C TRP A 266 -9.68 -9.37 6.45
N GLN A 267 -9.78 -10.06 7.60
CA GLN A 267 -10.92 -9.97 8.52
C GLN A 267 -11.04 -8.60 9.21
N THR A 268 -10.02 -7.74 9.12
CA THR A 268 -10.07 -6.39 9.71
C THR A 268 -10.98 -5.42 8.94
N PHE A 269 -11.26 -5.68 7.66
CA PHE A 269 -11.99 -4.77 6.78
C PHE A 269 -13.53 -4.89 6.80
N PRO A 270 -14.14 -6.11 6.80
CA PRO A 270 -15.59 -6.26 6.74
C PRO A 270 -16.39 -5.44 7.76
N PRO A 271 -16.00 -5.33 9.05
CA PRO A 271 -16.78 -4.55 10.02
C PRO A 271 -16.94 -3.08 9.62
N LEU A 272 -15.88 -2.46 9.11
CA LEU A 272 -15.91 -1.07 8.66
C LEU A 272 -16.68 -0.93 7.34
N TRP A 273 -16.42 -1.79 6.37
CA TRP A 273 -16.99 -1.65 5.03
C TRP A 273 -18.46 -2.03 4.97
N VAL A 274 -18.92 -3.01 5.75
CA VAL A 274 -20.34 -3.32 5.86
C VAL A 274 -21.10 -2.19 6.54
N LYS A 275 -20.52 -1.56 7.57
CA LYS A 275 -21.11 -0.38 8.20
C LYS A 275 -21.30 0.74 7.17
N ASN A 276 -20.27 1.05 6.38
CA ASN A 276 -20.35 2.08 5.35
C ASN A 276 -21.35 1.69 4.24
N ALA A 277 -21.35 0.43 3.79
CA ALA A 277 -22.30 -0.06 2.80
C ALA A 277 -23.76 0.14 3.25
N LYS A 278 -24.07 -0.18 4.52
CA LYS A 278 -25.43 0.01 5.07
C LYS A 278 -25.87 1.47 5.09
N ILE A 279 -24.94 2.39 5.37
CA ILE A 279 -25.21 3.83 5.38
C ILE A 279 -25.38 4.34 3.94
N ASP A 280 -24.40 4.09 3.08
CA ASP A 280 -24.36 4.64 1.72
C ASP A 280 -25.45 4.07 0.79
N LEU A 281 -25.88 2.83 1.04
CA LEU A 281 -26.93 2.16 0.28
C LEU A 281 -28.31 2.26 0.96
N GLU A 282 -28.38 2.91 2.13
CA GLU A 282 -29.59 3.02 2.95
C GLU A 282 -30.21 1.65 3.33
N ILE A 283 -29.35 0.63 3.47
CA ILE A 283 -29.76 -0.74 3.84
C ILE A 283 -29.66 -0.88 5.36
N GLY A 284 -30.80 -0.85 6.05
CA GLY A 284 -30.88 -1.15 7.49
C GLY A 284 -30.54 -2.62 7.80
N LYS A 285 -31.58 -3.47 7.81
CA LYS A 285 -31.42 -4.92 7.96
C LYS A 285 -31.55 -5.58 6.60
N ALA A 286 -30.48 -6.21 6.11
CA ALA A 286 -30.50 -6.97 4.86
C ALA A 286 -31.45 -8.19 5.02
N LYS A 287 -32.52 -8.23 4.22
CA LYS A 287 -33.56 -9.28 4.30
C LYS A 287 -33.66 -10.09 3.02
N THR A 288 -33.31 -9.50 1.88
CA THR A 288 -33.41 -10.14 0.56
C THR A 288 -32.03 -10.50 0.01
N ALA A 289 -31.99 -11.43 -0.95
CA ALA A 289 -30.75 -11.75 -1.65
C ALA A 289 -30.16 -10.52 -2.37
N ARG A 290 -31.02 -9.61 -2.87
CA ARG A 290 -30.60 -8.35 -3.49
C ARG A 290 -29.88 -7.42 -2.51
N ASP A 291 -30.43 -7.22 -1.30
CA ASP A 291 -29.76 -6.37 -0.28
C ASP A 291 -28.37 -6.92 0.06
N ILE A 292 -28.28 -8.23 0.24
CA ILE A 292 -27.04 -8.93 0.57
C ILE A 292 -26.04 -8.80 -0.60
N ALA A 293 -26.51 -8.95 -1.84
CA ALA A 293 -25.69 -8.77 -3.04
C ALA A 293 -25.14 -7.35 -3.14
N GLU A 294 -25.97 -6.33 -2.86
CA GLU A 294 -25.56 -4.94 -2.88
C GLU A 294 -24.47 -4.63 -1.82
N ILE A 295 -24.62 -5.16 -0.61
CA ILE A 295 -23.57 -5.05 0.44
C ILE A 295 -22.28 -5.75 0.02
N ILE A 296 -22.35 -6.99 -0.51
CA ILE A 296 -21.17 -7.72 -0.99
C ILE A 296 -20.51 -6.96 -2.14
N ARG A 297 -21.28 -6.46 -3.11
CA ARG A 297 -20.79 -5.66 -4.24
C ARG A 297 -20.04 -4.42 -3.74
N TYR A 298 -20.61 -3.69 -2.78
CA TYR A 298 -19.96 -2.52 -2.19
C TYR A 298 -18.62 -2.90 -1.54
N CYS A 299 -18.59 -3.95 -0.73
CA CYS A 299 -17.37 -4.39 -0.05
C CYS A 299 -16.30 -4.88 -1.04
N GLN A 300 -16.69 -5.59 -2.10
CA GLN A 300 -15.76 -6.02 -3.15
C GLN A 300 -15.25 -4.83 -3.98
N LYS A 301 -16.07 -3.79 -4.19
CA LYS A 301 -15.61 -2.54 -4.82
C LYS A 301 -14.49 -1.89 -4.01
N LYS A 302 -14.53 -1.96 -2.67
CA LYS A 302 -13.44 -1.47 -1.79
C LYS A 302 -12.16 -2.31 -1.86
N LYS A 303 -12.23 -3.55 -2.38
CA LYS A 303 -11.08 -4.35 -2.82
C LYS A 303 -10.67 -4.07 -4.27
N TYR A 304 -11.30 -3.11 -4.93
CA TYR A 304 -11.11 -2.78 -6.35
C TYR A 304 -11.55 -3.90 -7.33
N ILE A 305 -12.44 -4.79 -6.87
CA ILE A 305 -13.05 -5.84 -7.70
C ILE A 305 -14.48 -5.40 -8.09
N GLY A 306 -14.64 -5.02 -9.35
CA GLY A 306 -15.88 -4.45 -9.88
C GLY A 306 -16.95 -5.50 -10.20
N TYR A 307 -17.60 -6.06 -9.18
CA TYR A 307 -18.73 -6.97 -9.36
C TYR A 307 -19.97 -6.26 -9.92
N THR A 308 -20.67 -6.92 -10.83
CA THR A 308 -22.02 -6.54 -11.28
C THR A 308 -23.03 -7.58 -10.85
N ILE A 309 -24.24 -7.17 -10.46
CA ILE A 309 -25.34 -8.08 -10.16
C ILE A 309 -26.02 -8.43 -11.49
N THR A 310 -25.97 -9.68 -11.90
CA THR A 310 -26.49 -10.15 -13.20
C THR A 310 -27.88 -10.75 -13.09
N ALA A 311 -28.23 -11.28 -11.93
CA ALA A 311 -29.56 -11.78 -11.59
C ALA A 311 -29.82 -11.52 -10.10
N ALA A 312 -31.02 -11.09 -9.73
CA ALA A 312 -31.42 -10.97 -8.33
C ALA A 312 -32.95 -10.99 -8.17
N ASP A 313 -33.41 -11.79 -7.23
CA ASP A 313 -34.77 -11.82 -6.71
C ASP A 313 -34.73 -11.79 -5.16
N ALA A 314 -35.86 -12.09 -4.50
CA ALA A 314 -35.94 -12.08 -3.04
C ALA A 314 -35.07 -13.18 -2.37
N LYS A 315 -34.91 -14.34 -3.02
CA LYS A 315 -34.26 -15.55 -2.51
C LYS A 315 -32.89 -15.84 -3.12
N SER A 316 -32.60 -15.34 -4.32
CA SER A 316 -31.35 -15.62 -5.01
C SER A 316 -30.74 -14.36 -5.63
N ALA A 317 -29.41 -14.31 -5.69
CA ALA A 317 -28.70 -13.29 -6.45
C ALA A 317 -27.35 -13.81 -6.97
N THR A 318 -26.93 -13.34 -8.13
CA THR A 318 -25.65 -13.68 -8.76
C THR A 318 -24.85 -12.42 -9.04
N LEU A 319 -23.59 -12.42 -8.62
CA LEU A 319 -22.63 -11.35 -8.92
C LEU A 319 -21.49 -11.90 -9.77
N VAL A 320 -21.08 -11.13 -10.79
CA VAL A 320 -19.98 -11.49 -11.69
C VAL A 320 -18.94 -10.37 -11.73
N ALA A 321 -17.67 -10.72 -11.61
CA ALA A 321 -16.53 -9.84 -11.87
C ALA A 321 -15.67 -10.43 -12.99
N ALA A 322 -15.30 -9.58 -13.95
CA ALA A 322 -14.47 -9.98 -15.10
C ALA A 322 -12.96 -9.82 -14.85
N MET A 323 -12.57 -9.20 -13.74
CA MET A 323 -11.20 -8.80 -13.45
C MET A 323 -10.93 -8.94 -11.95
N ASP A 324 -9.69 -9.27 -11.62
CA ASP A 324 -9.20 -9.35 -10.25
C ASP A 324 -7.79 -8.75 -10.19
N PRO A 325 -7.62 -7.52 -9.65
CA PRO A 325 -6.33 -6.87 -9.61
C PRO A 325 -5.30 -7.61 -8.74
N PHE A 326 -5.72 -8.43 -7.76
CA PHE A 326 -4.77 -9.23 -6.96
C PHE A 326 -4.09 -10.29 -7.82
N VAL A 327 -4.86 -10.95 -8.69
CA VAL A 327 -4.33 -11.97 -9.62
C VAL A 327 -3.51 -11.30 -10.73
N GLU A 328 -3.99 -10.19 -11.29
CA GLU A 328 -3.28 -9.46 -12.35
C GLU A 328 -1.93 -8.93 -11.85
N VAL A 329 -1.87 -8.29 -10.68
CA VAL A 329 -0.62 -7.80 -10.08
C VAL A 329 0.25 -8.95 -9.58
N GLY A 330 -0.34 -10.00 -9.00
CA GLY A 330 0.38 -11.22 -8.64
C GLY A 330 1.12 -11.80 -9.84
N ALA A 331 0.50 -11.85 -11.02
CA ALA A 331 1.16 -12.29 -12.25
C ALA A 331 2.30 -11.35 -12.68
N MET A 332 2.13 -10.03 -12.58
CA MET A 332 3.20 -9.05 -12.85
C MET A 332 4.42 -9.25 -11.93
N LEU A 333 4.18 -9.64 -10.67
CA LEU A 333 5.20 -9.92 -9.67
C LEU A 333 5.66 -11.39 -9.66
N GLN A 334 5.20 -12.20 -10.62
CA GLN A 334 5.54 -13.62 -10.74
C GLN A 334 5.23 -14.42 -9.46
N ALA A 335 4.10 -14.10 -8.82
CA ALA A 335 3.66 -14.77 -7.61
C ALA A 335 3.49 -16.28 -7.85
N PRO A 336 3.94 -17.13 -6.90
CA PRO A 336 3.77 -18.57 -7.03
C PRO A 336 2.29 -18.97 -6.94
N ALA A 337 1.94 -20.15 -7.48
CA ALA A 337 0.57 -20.66 -7.49
C ALA A 337 -0.09 -20.72 -6.09
N GLY A 338 0.71 -20.85 -5.03
CA GLY A 338 0.22 -20.79 -3.64
C GLY A 338 -0.45 -19.47 -3.27
N TYR A 339 -0.06 -18.34 -3.89
CA TYR A 339 -0.69 -17.05 -3.65
C TYR A 339 -2.13 -17.03 -4.18
N ASN A 340 -2.34 -17.52 -5.41
CA ASN A 340 -3.67 -17.66 -6.00
C ASN A 340 -4.60 -18.57 -5.18
N GLN A 341 -4.06 -19.66 -4.59
CA GLN A 341 -4.81 -20.49 -3.67
C GLN A 341 -5.19 -19.75 -2.38
N ALA A 342 -4.30 -18.92 -1.85
CA ALA A 342 -4.56 -18.09 -0.67
C ALA A 342 -5.61 -17.00 -0.98
N LEU A 343 -5.52 -16.34 -2.15
CA LEU A 343 -6.52 -15.38 -2.62
C LEU A 343 -7.91 -16.01 -2.72
N ALA A 344 -8.03 -17.19 -3.32
CA ALA A 344 -9.32 -17.86 -3.45
C ALA A 344 -9.96 -18.20 -2.08
N LYS A 345 -9.13 -18.53 -1.08
CA LYS A 345 -9.59 -18.74 0.31
C LYS A 345 -9.94 -17.43 1.00
N MET A 346 -9.13 -16.39 0.81
CA MET A 346 -9.38 -15.04 1.31
C MET A 346 -10.70 -14.49 0.79
N ASP A 347 -10.98 -14.66 -0.50
CA ASP A 347 -12.23 -14.21 -1.10
C ASP A 347 -13.47 -14.84 -0.44
N GLN A 348 -13.45 -16.16 -0.25
CA GLN A 348 -14.57 -16.86 0.39
C GLN A 348 -14.68 -16.49 1.87
N ASP A 349 -13.57 -16.42 2.61
CA ASP A 349 -13.59 -16.00 4.01
C ASP A 349 -14.09 -14.56 4.15
N PHE A 350 -13.63 -13.66 3.30
CA PHE A 350 -14.05 -12.26 3.27
C PHE A 350 -15.56 -12.14 3.05
N VAL A 351 -16.13 -12.83 2.04
CA VAL A 351 -17.58 -12.82 1.79
C VAL A 351 -18.36 -13.41 2.98
N ASN A 352 -17.86 -14.48 3.59
CA ASN A 352 -18.48 -15.05 4.79
C ASN A 352 -18.48 -14.04 5.96
N ASN A 353 -17.40 -13.28 6.14
CA ASN A 353 -17.34 -12.24 7.17
C ASN A 353 -18.22 -11.04 6.84
N VAL A 354 -18.37 -10.67 5.56
CA VAL A 354 -19.37 -9.69 5.14
C VAL A 354 -20.79 -10.13 5.54
N LEU A 355 -21.15 -11.40 5.34
CA LEU A 355 -22.45 -11.92 5.78
C LEU A 355 -22.63 -11.84 7.31
N LYS A 356 -21.60 -12.20 8.09
CA LYS A 356 -21.64 -12.12 9.56
C LYS A 356 -21.81 -10.68 10.05
N GLU A 357 -21.07 -9.74 9.49
CA GLU A 357 -21.17 -8.32 9.84
C GLU A 357 -22.49 -7.70 9.37
N ALA A 358 -23.02 -8.17 8.23
CA ALA A 358 -24.35 -7.80 7.76
C ALA A 358 -25.48 -8.37 8.63
N LYS A 359 -25.19 -9.35 9.50
CA LYS A 359 -26.15 -10.17 10.26
C LYS A 359 -27.05 -11.02 9.35
N ALA A 360 -26.49 -11.47 8.23
CA ALA A 360 -27.17 -12.27 7.20
C ALA A 360 -26.69 -13.74 7.16
N ASP A 361 -25.62 -14.10 7.86
CA ASP A 361 -25.00 -15.43 7.88
C ASP A 361 -25.93 -16.56 8.34
N LYS A 362 -26.94 -16.25 9.16
CA LYS A 362 -27.95 -17.24 9.60
C LYS A 362 -29.01 -17.52 8.55
N ILE A 363 -29.33 -16.52 7.71
CA ILE A 363 -30.44 -16.56 6.75
C ILE A 363 -29.98 -16.75 5.31
N ALA A 364 -28.70 -16.57 5.01
CA ALA A 364 -28.18 -16.65 3.66
C ALA A 364 -26.80 -17.32 3.61
N THR A 365 -26.50 -17.90 2.45
CA THR A 365 -25.16 -18.35 2.08
C THR A 365 -24.70 -17.60 0.84
N ALA A 366 -23.39 -17.35 0.74
CA ALA A 366 -22.77 -16.78 -0.44
C ALA A 366 -21.55 -17.62 -0.79
N THR A 367 -21.53 -18.16 -2.01
CA THR A 367 -20.52 -19.12 -2.46
C THR A 367 -19.95 -18.70 -3.79
N PHE A 368 -18.64 -18.84 -3.95
CA PHE A 368 -18.03 -18.69 -5.26
C PHE A 368 -18.29 -19.92 -6.13
N THR A 369 -18.96 -19.73 -7.26
CA THR A 369 -19.21 -20.78 -8.28
C THR A 369 -18.07 -20.83 -9.31
N SER A 370 -17.40 -19.69 -9.55
CA SER A 370 -16.15 -19.59 -10.31
C SER A 370 -15.23 -18.52 -9.68
N GLN A 371 -13.91 -18.65 -9.87
CA GLN A 371 -12.92 -17.70 -9.35
C GLN A 371 -11.76 -17.50 -10.33
N ILE A 372 -11.43 -16.25 -10.65
CA ILE A 372 -10.23 -15.88 -11.43
C ILE A 372 -8.97 -16.40 -10.74
N ALA A 373 -8.89 -16.31 -9.41
CA ALA A 373 -7.80 -16.86 -8.60
C ALA A 373 -7.66 -18.40 -8.74
N LYS A 374 -8.67 -19.11 -9.27
CA LYS A 374 -8.60 -20.55 -9.59
C LYS A 374 -8.47 -20.83 -11.09
N GLY A 375 -8.15 -19.81 -11.90
CA GLY A 375 -7.98 -19.92 -13.34
C GLY A 375 -9.28 -19.79 -14.16
N ALA A 376 -10.41 -19.43 -13.55
CA ALA A 376 -11.62 -19.16 -14.31
C ALA A 376 -11.53 -17.82 -15.05
N LYS A 377 -12.33 -17.66 -16.11
CA LYS A 377 -12.40 -16.40 -16.89
C LYS A 377 -13.00 -15.24 -16.09
N ASN A 378 -13.90 -15.55 -15.15
CA ASN A 378 -14.60 -14.61 -14.30
C ASN A 378 -14.67 -15.16 -12.87
N SER A 379 -14.91 -14.28 -11.91
CA SER A 379 -15.28 -14.66 -10.55
C SER A 379 -16.78 -14.47 -10.39
N GLU A 380 -17.48 -15.51 -9.95
CA GLU A 380 -18.92 -15.50 -9.77
C GLU A 380 -19.29 -15.87 -8.33
N ILE A 381 -20.14 -15.06 -7.71
CA ILE A 381 -20.69 -15.29 -6.37
C ILE A 381 -22.19 -15.53 -6.52
N THR A 382 -22.66 -16.67 -6.02
CA THR A 382 -24.09 -16.97 -5.90
C THR A 382 -24.52 -16.82 -4.44
N ILE A 383 -25.61 -16.10 -4.22
CA ILE A 383 -26.24 -15.87 -2.92
C ILE A 383 -27.57 -16.61 -2.89
N LYS A 384 -27.84 -17.33 -1.80
CA LYS A 384 -29.13 -17.99 -1.54
C LYS A 384 -29.62 -17.64 -0.15
N VAL A 385 -30.84 -17.14 -0.05
CA VAL A 385 -31.57 -16.90 1.20
C VAL A 385 -32.49 -18.09 1.49
N LYS A 386 -32.51 -18.51 2.75
CA LYS A 386 -33.26 -19.68 3.24
C LYS A 386 -34.78 -19.45 3.21
#